data_AF-A0A3D3CRA7-F1
#
_entry.id   AF-A0A3D3CRA7-F1
#
_cell.length_a   1.000
_cell.length_b   1.000
_cell.length_c   1.000
_cell.angle_alpha   90.00
_cell.angle_beta   90.00
_cell.angle_gamma   90.00
#
_symmetry.space_group_name_H-M   'P 1'
#
loop_
_entity.id
_entity.type
_entity.pdbx_description
1 polymer ?
#
loop_
_entity_poly.entity_id
_entity_poly.type
_entity_poly.pdbx_seq_one_letter_code
_entity_poly.pdbx_strand_id
1 'polypeptide(L)' 'AIAGVIKEAYPDPAVSAPAWFAIDVKPLKKMARPVTLDQIKKEKKLAGMALVRISRLSVQPVTDEEWQVIMKMGGMESVS' A
#
# COMPACT_ATOMS: atom_id res chain seq x y z
N ALA A 1 0.78 5.30 6.62
CA ALA A 1 2.18 5.09 7.06
C ALA A 1 2.88 4.27 5.98
N ILE A 2 4.20 4.22 5.98
CA ILE A 2 4.99 3.31 5.14
C ILE A 2 5.34 2.09 5.97
N ALA A 3 5.17 0.91 5.40
CA ALA A 3 5.68 -0.35 5.93
C ALA A 3 6.66 -0.97 4.92
N GLY A 4 7.59 -1.78 5.39
CA GLY A 4 8.54 -2.51 4.57
C GLY A 4 8.46 -4.01 4.87
N VAL A 5 8.62 -4.84 3.84
CA VAL A 5 8.68 -6.29 3.99
C VAL A 5 9.99 -6.67 4.68
N ILE A 6 9.92 -7.50 5.72
CA ILE A 6 11.08 -8.00 6.46
C ILE A 6 11.26 -9.51 6.33
N LYS A 7 10.22 -10.20 5.89
CA LYS A 7 10.25 -11.63 5.60
C LYS A 7 9.42 -11.90 4.37
N GLU A 8 10.02 -12.64 3.44
CA GLU A 8 9.36 -13.09 2.21
C GLU A 8 8.22 -14.08 2.51
N ALA A 9 7.45 -14.42 1.46
CA ALA A 9 6.27 -15.26 1.58
C ALA A 9 6.59 -16.63 2.21
N TYR A 10 5.83 -17.00 3.24
CA TYR A 10 5.89 -18.31 3.89
C TYR A 10 4.48 -18.87 4.10
N PRO A 11 4.29 -20.20 4.20
CA PRO A 11 2.98 -20.79 4.46
C PRO A 11 2.35 -20.22 5.73
N ASP A 12 1.10 -19.76 5.64
CA ASP A 12 0.42 -19.11 6.75
C ASP A 12 0.20 -20.11 7.91
N PRO A 13 0.80 -19.89 9.10
CA PRO A 13 0.65 -20.80 10.23
C PRO A 13 -0.76 -20.80 10.82
N ALA A 14 -1.57 -19.78 10.53
CA ALA A 14 -2.96 -19.69 11.00
C ALA A 14 -3.94 -20.48 10.11
N VAL A 15 -3.50 -20.96 8.93
CA VAL A 15 -4.37 -21.62 7.96
C VAL A 15 -3.76 -22.96 7.57
N SER A 16 -4.49 -24.05 7.81
CA SER A 16 -4.07 -25.42 7.44
C SER A 16 -4.20 -25.72 5.95
N ALA A 17 -4.64 -24.75 5.13
CA ALA A 17 -4.81 -24.91 3.69
C ALA A 17 -3.50 -24.59 2.94
N PRO A 18 -3.05 -25.45 2.00
CA PRO A 18 -1.71 -25.42 1.42
C PRO A 18 -1.41 -24.22 0.50
N ALA A 19 -2.39 -23.36 0.22
CA ALA A 19 -2.26 -22.26 -0.74
C ALA A 19 -2.24 -20.86 -0.11
N TRP A 20 -2.15 -20.77 1.22
CA TRP A 20 -2.10 -19.49 1.93
C TRP A 20 -0.69 -19.14 2.32
N PHE A 21 -0.26 -17.94 1.92
CA PHE A 21 1.06 -17.41 2.23
C PHE A 21 0.92 -16.09 2.96
N ALA A 22 1.77 -15.89 3.97
CA ALA A 22 1.89 -14.66 4.73
C ALA A 22 3.27 -14.03 4.51
N ILE A 23 3.36 -12.72 4.73
CA ILE A 23 4.61 -11.96 4.76
C ILE A 23 4.67 -11.20 6.08
N ASP A 24 5.88 -10.95 6.57
CA ASP A 24 6.06 -10.05 7.71
C ASP A 24 6.42 -8.65 7.20
N VAL A 25 5.72 -7.64 7.72
CA VAL A 25 5.99 -6.23 7.46
C VAL A 25 6.30 -5.50 8.75
N LYS A 26 7.23 -4.53 8.70
CA LYS A 26 7.49 -3.61 9.80
C LYS A 26 7.10 -2.18 9.42
N PRO A 27 6.60 -1.36 10.36
CA PRO A 27 6.43 0.07 10.12
C PRO A 27 7.81 0.71 9.89
N LEU A 28 7.96 1.46 8.79
CA LEU A 28 9.18 2.20 8.48
C LEU A 28 9.06 3.67 8.86
N LYS A 29 7.95 4.31 8.48
CA LYS A 29 7.75 5.75 8.68
C LYS A 29 6.29 6.10 8.83
N LYS A 30 5.98 6.99 9.77
CA LYS A 30 4.65 7.60 9.88
C LYS A 30 4.51 8.67 8.80
N MET A 31 3.36 8.68 8.11
CA MET A 31 3.07 9.78 7.18
C MET A 31 2.86 11.08 7.97
N ALA A 32 3.40 12.19 7.45
CA ALA A 32 3.23 13.50 8.08
C ALA A 32 1.75 13.93 8.09
N ARG A 33 1.05 13.63 6.99
CA ARG A 33 -0.39 13.85 6.86
C ARG A 33 -1.07 12.56 6.38
N PRO A 34 -2.12 12.08 7.06
CA PRO A 34 -2.93 10.98 6.56
C PRO A 34 -3.58 11.38 5.23
N VAL A 35 -3.45 10.53 4.20
CA VAL A 35 -4.15 10.69 2.93
C VAL A 35 -5.44 9.86 3.01
N THR A 36 -6.60 10.52 2.87
CA THR A 36 -7.90 9.86 2.97
C THR A 36 -8.31 9.24 1.64
N LEU A 37 -9.20 8.23 1.69
CA LEU A 37 -9.73 7.62 0.47
C LEU A 37 -10.48 8.62 -0.41
N ASP A 38 -11.18 9.59 0.19
CA ASP A 38 -11.88 10.65 -0.54
C ASP A 38 -10.90 11.55 -1.31
N GLN A 39 -9.76 11.90 -0.70
CA GLN A 39 -8.69 12.64 -1.38
C GLN A 39 -8.10 11.83 -2.54
N ILE A 40 -7.86 10.53 -2.35
CA ILE A 40 -7.34 9.63 -3.40
C ILE A 40 -8.31 9.56 -4.58
N LYS A 41 -9.61 9.41 -4.31
CA LYS A 41 -10.64 9.35 -5.36
C LYS A 41 -10.80 10.64 -6.15
N LYS A 42 -10.49 11.79 -5.55
CA LYS A 42 -10.55 13.10 -6.20
C LYS A 42 -9.30 13.44 -7.01
N GLU A 43 -8.19 12.73 -6.78
CA GLU A 43 -6.95 12.92 -7.51
C GLU A 43 -6.99 12.21 -8.87
N LYS A 44 -7.01 12.98 -9.95
CA LYS A 44 -7.13 12.46 -11.32
C LYS A 44 -5.95 11.55 -11.69
N LYS A 45 -4.76 11.81 -11.14
CA LYS A 45 -3.57 10.98 -11.37
C LYS A 45 -3.68 9.58 -10.75
N LEU A 46 -4.55 9.39 -9.77
CA LEU A 46 -4.78 8.12 -9.09
C LEU A 46 -6.06 7.41 -9.55
N ALA A 47 -6.74 7.92 -10.58
CA ALA A 47 -7.97 7.31 -11.09
C ALA A 47 -7.76 5.87 -11.60
N GLY A 48 -6.53 5.56 -12.05
CA GLY A 48 -6.14 4.22 -12.49
C GLY A 48 -5.78 3.24 -11.35
N MET A 49 -5.58 3.75 -10.13
CA MET A 49 -5.05 2.98 -9.01
C MET A 49 -5.98 1.83 -8.66
N ALA A 50 -5.39 0.66 -8.40
CA ALA A 50 -6.12 -0.53 -7.99
C ALA A 50 -7.04 -0.25 -6.78
N LEU A 51 -6.64 0.68 -5.90
CA LEU A 51 -7.39 1.03 -4.69
C LEU A 51 -8.72 1.69 -4.99
N VAL A 52 -8.76 2.45 -6.09
CA VAL A 52 -9.97 3.13 -6.57
C VAL A 52 -10.86 2.15 -7.36
N ARG A 53 -10.25 1.25 -8.14
CA ARG A 53 -10.96 0.37 -9.07
C ARG A 53 -11.44 -0.95 -8.46
N ILE A 54 -10.71 -1.51 -7.50
CA ILE A 54 -10.90 -2.87 -6.95
C ILE A 54 -10.96 -2.80 -5.42
N SER A 55 -12.10 -2.37 -4.90
CA SER A 55 -12.30 -2.10 -3.46
C SER A 55 -12.14 -3.32 -2.53
N ARG A 56 -12.29 -4.54 -3.06
CA ARG A 56 -12.22 -5.80 -2.29
C ARG A 56 -10.85 -6.46 -2.30
N LEU A 57 -9.88 -5.92 -3.04
CA LEU A 57 -8.54 -6.47 -3.08
C LEU A 57 -7.73 -5.95 -1.88
N SER A 58 -7.31 -6.82 -0.96
CA SER A 58 -6.62 -6.40 0.27
C SER A 58 -5.15 -6.04 0.06
N VAL A 59 -4.48 -6.72 -0.88
CA VAL A 59 -3.08 -6.47 -1.28
C VAL A 59 -3.07 -6.07 -2.74
N GLN A 60 -2.58 -4.87 -3.02
CA GLN A 60 -2.74 -4.25 -4.32
C GLN A 60 -1.40 -3.74 -4.83
N PRO A 61 -1.11 -3.89 -6.12
CA PRO A 61 0.05 -3.25 -6.72
C PRO A 61 -0.17 -1.73 -6.77
N VAL A 62 0.92 -0.99 -6.60
CA VAL A 62 0.97 0.47 -6.73
C VAL A 62 2.15 0.77 -7.66
N THR A 63 1.91 1.56 -8.69
CA THR A 63 2.97 2.01 -9.61
C THR A 63 3.86 3.06 -8.95
N ASP A 64 5.07 3.27 -9.48
CA ASP A 64 5.98 4.29 -8.95
C ASP A 64 5.36 5.69 -9.05
N GLU A 65 4.65 6.00 -10.13
CA GLU A 65 3.97 7.28 -10.31
C GLU A 65 2.88 7.51 -9.25
N GLU A 66 2.06 6.49 -8.98
CA GLU A 66 1.02 6.56 -7.95
C GLU A 66 1.63 6.70 -6.56
N TRP A 67 2.72 5.97 -6.28
CA TRP A 67 3.47 6.08 -5.04
C TRP A 67 3.97 7.50 -4.82
N GLN A 68 4.60 8.11 -5.82
CA GLN A 68 5.10 9.49 -5.71
C GLN A 68 3.98 10.50 -5.44
N VAL A 69 2.82 10.35 -6.08
CA VAL A 69 1.66 11.21 -5.83
C VAL A 69 1.17 11.06 -4.39
N ILE A 70 1.01 9.83 -3.88
CA ILE A 70 0.59 9.57 -2.50
C ILE A 70 1.60 10.13 -1.50
N MET A 71 2.91 9.96 -1.75
CA MET A 71 3.98 10.49 -0.91
C MET A 71 3.89 12.01 -0.80
N LYS A 72 3.70 12.70 -1.93
CA LYS A 72 3.52 14.15 -1.97
C LYS A 72 2.25 14.59 -1.24
N MET A 73 1.12 13.91 -1.45
CA MET A 73 -0.14 14.19 -0.74
C MET A 73 0.01 13.99 0.78
N GLY A 74 0.78 12.98 1.18
CA GLY A 74 1.10 12.67 2.58
C GLY A 74 2.12 13.62 3.22
N GLY A 75 2.58 14.64 2.49
CA GLY A 75 3.55 15.62 2.96
C GLY A 75 4.94 15.01 3.19
N MET A 76 5.32 14.05 2.37
CA MET A 76 6.61 13.35 2.47
C MET A 76 7.45 13.65 1.24
N GLU A 77 8.75 13.82 1.44
CA GLU A 77 9.71 13.81 0.33
C GLU A 77 9.79 12.41 -0.25
N SER A 78 9.87 12.34 -1.59
CA SER A 78 10.03 11.10 -2.33
C SER A 78 11.20 10.33 -1.77
N VAL A 79 10.95 9.18 -1.15
CA VAL A 79 12.02 8.28 -0.74
C VAL A 79 12.45 7.56 -2.02
N SER A 80 13.65 7.91 -2.49
CA SER A 80 14.38 7.22 -3.55
C SER A 80 14.84 5.84 -3.10
#